data_AF-A0A3M0JKG8-F1
#
_entry.id   AF-A0A3M0JKG8-F1
#
_cell.length_a   1.000
_cell.length_b   1.000
_cell.length_c   1.000
_cell.angle_alpha   90.00
_cell.angle_beta   90.00
_cell.angle_gamma   90.00
#
_symmetry.space_group_name_H-M   'P 1'
#
loop_
_entity.id
_entity.type
_entity.pdbx_description
1 polymer ?
#
loop_
_entity_poly.entity_id
_entity_poly.type
_entity_poly.pdbx_seq_one_letter_code
_entity_poly.pdbx_strand_id
1 'polypeptide(L)'
;MAPLPNIFEQAKLSHQLFHQNAHGLVRQFHITREQAKAIVATCPSCNQHALPTLSAGVNPRGLKSCELWQTDVTHIPQFGRSKYVHVSVDTFSGTVFTSAHTGEKTSDVIKHLIQAFSFMGIPRELKTDNGPAYHSREFSSFLRQWGVEHKTGIPHSPTGQAVVERTHREIKRVLNQQQQV
;
A
#
# COMPACT_ATOMS: atom_id res chain seq x y z
N MET A 1 45.46 -13.10 36.19
CA MET A 1 44.63 -13.39 35.01
C MET A 1 43.26 -12.78 35.26
N ALA A 2 42.80 -11.87 34.41
CA ALA A 2 41.43 -11.34 34.53
C ALA A 2 40.43 -12.48 34.25
N PRO A 3 39.34 -12.61 35.03
CA PRO A 3 38.35 -13.65 34.79
C PRO A 3 37.72 -13.42 33.41
N LEU A 4 37.56 -14.50 32.64
CA LEU A 4 36.90 -14.42 31.34
C LEU A 4 35.47 -13.89 31.53
N PRO A 5 35.05 -12.89 30.74
CA PRO A 5 33.70 -12.35 30.84
C PRO A 5 32.63 -13.42 30.56
N ASN A 6 31.42 -13.23 31.06
CA ASN A 6 30.29 -14.12 30.76
C ASN A 6 30.09 -14.22 29.24
N ILE A 7 29.66 -15.39 28.74
CA ILE A 7 29.34 -15.69 27.34
C ILE A 7 28.53 -14.57 26.67
N PHE A 8 27.56 -13.97 27.37
CA PHE A 8 26.76 -12.86 26.83
C PHE A 8 27.59 -11.59 26.59
N GLU A 9 28.51 -11.25 27.50
CA GLU A 9 29.44 -10.12 27.35
C GLU A 9 30.50 -10.41 26.30
N GLN A 10 30.96 -11.66 26.17
CA GLN A 10 31.81 -12.07 25.06
C GLN A 10 31.10 -11.89 23.71
N ALA A 11 29.82 -12.23 23.61
CA ALA A 11 29.02 -12.04 22.40
C ALA A 11 28.85 -10.55 22.06
N LYS A 12 28.63 -9.68 23.06
CA LYS A 12 28.60 -8.22 22.89
C LYS A 12 29.92 -7.66 22.35
N LEU A 13 31.04 -8.02 22.99
CA LEU A 13 32.37 -7.59 22.56
C LEU A 13 32.69 -8.06 21.15
N SER A 14 32.34 -9.31 20.83
CA SER A 14 32.50 -9.86 19.49
C SER A 14 31.69 -9.07 18.46
N HIS A 15 30.42 -8.78 18.75
CA HIS A 15 29.56 -7.97 17.88
C HIS A 15 30.06 -6.53 17.72
N GLN A 16 30.61 -5.91 18.77
CA GLN A 16 31.22 -4.58 18.68
C GLN A 16 32.43 -4.55 17.75
N LEU A 17 33.18 -5.65 17.65
CA LEU A 17 34.37 -5.73 16.81
C LEU A 17 34.07 -6.13 15.36
N PHE A 18 33.17 -7.11 15.18
CA PHE A 18 32.98 -7.77 13.89
C PHE A 18 31.58 -7.57 13.29
N HIS A 19 30.67 -6.92 14.00
CA HIS A 19 29.30 -6.64 13.55
C HIS A 19 28.56 -7.88 13.02
N GLN A 20 28.75 -9.06 13.63
CA GLN A 20 28.08 -10.28 13.16
C GLN A 20 26.56 -10.16 13.28
N ASN A 21 25.83 -10.75 12.33
CA ASN A 21 24.36 -10.81 12.42
C ASN A 21 23.90 -11.70 13.59
N ALA A 22 22.62 -11.55 13.99
CA ALA A 22 22.07 -12.27 15.14
C ALA A 22 22.19 -13.81 15.00
N HIS A 23 22.09 -14.34 13.79
CA HIS A 23 22.25 -15.78 13.55
C HIS A 23 23.68 -16.25 13.82
N GLY A 24 24.68 -15.46 13.44
CA GLY A 24 26.10 -15.71 13.73
C GLY A 24 26.37 -15.75 15.23
N LEU A 25 25.81 -14.80 15.99
CA LEU A 25 25.97 -14.75 17.45
C LEU A 25 25.33 -15.95 18.16
N VAL A 26 24.13 -16.37 17.75
CA VAL A 26 23.48 -17.59 18.28
C VAL A 26 24.35 -18.81 18.04
N ARG A 27 24.88 -18.97 16.82
CA ARG A 27 25.69 -20.13 16.44
C ARG A 27 27.03 -20.18 17.18
N GLN A 28 27.66 -19.02 17.41
CA GLN A 28 29.01 -18.94 17.96
C GLN A 28 29.03 -18.94 19.50
N PHE A 29 28.06 -18.27 20.14
CA PHE A 29 28.05 -18.08 21.59
C PHE A 29 26.94 -18.88 22.30
N HIS A 30 26.13 -19.64 21.54
CA HIS A 30 25.02 -20.44 22.09
C HIS A 30 24.03 -19.63 22.96
N ILE A 31 23.90 -18.33 22.68
CA ILE A 31 22.90 -17.44 23.32
C ILE A 31 21.54 -17.58 22.62
N THR A 32 20.48 -17.14 23.29
CA THR A 32 19.13 -17.15 22.70
C THR A 32 19.02 -16.19 21.52
N ARG A 33 18.08 -16.47 20.61
CA ARG A 33 17.80 -15.60 19.45
C ARG A 33 17.36 -14.20 19.88
N GLU A 34 16.64 -14.09 20.99
CA GLU A 34 16.21 -12.82 21.58
C GLU A 34 17.40 -12.00 22.08
N GLN A 35 18.31 -12.63 22.83
CA GLN A 35 19.55 -12.01 23.28
C GLN A 35 20.42 -11.54 22.11
N ALA A 36 20.61 -12.38 21.09
CA ALA A 36 21.38 -12.00 19.91
C ALA A 36 20.75 -10.83 19.14
N LYS A 37 19.42 -10.80 19.00
CA LYS A 37 18.70 -9.66 18.41
C LYS A 37 18.88 -8.40 19.22
N ALA A 38 18.82 -8.48 20.55
CA ALA A 38 19.03 -7.33 21.42
C ALA A 38 20.43 -6.73 21.26
N ILE A 39 21.47 -7.58 21.20
CA ILE A 39 22.86 -7.13 20.96
C ILE A 39 22.95 -6.34 19.65
N VAL A 40 22.43 -6.89 18.54
CA VAL A 40 22.45 -6.24 17.23
C VAL A 40 21.65 -4.94 17.22
N ALA A 41 20.46 -4.93 17.85
CA ALA A 41 19.59 -3.75 17.92
C ALA A 41 20.21 -2.59 18.73
N THR A 42 21.03 -2.90 19.74
CA THR A 42 21.74 -1.89 20.54
C THR A 42 23.00 -1.34 19.88
N CYS A 43 23.47 -1.93 18.78
CA CYS A 43 24.67 -1.47 18.09
C CYS A 43 24.38 -0.21 17.24
N PRO A 44 25.01 0.95 17.51
CA PRO A 44 24.74 2.18 16.76
C PRO A 44 25.03 2.06 15.27
N SER A 45 26.13 1.42 14.89
CA SER A 45 26.52 1.21 13.49
C SER A 45 25.53 0.30 12.76
N CYS A 46 25.08 -0.78 13.40
CA CYS A 46 24.12 -1.70 12.78
C CYS A 46 22.71 -1.11 12.73
N ASN A 47 22.33 -0.28 13.71
CA ASN A 47 21.00 0.35 13.76
C ASN A 47 20.86 1.48 12.73
N GLN A 48 21.93 2.22 12.43
CA GLN A 48 21.94 3.23 11.35
C GLN A 48 21.74 2.61 9.97
N HIS A 49 22.20 1.37 9.77
CA HIS A 49 22.01 0.60 8.55
C HIS A 49 20.91 -0.45 8.66
N ALA A 50 20.12 -0.43 9.75
CA ALA A 50 18.96 -1.30 9.85
C ALA A 50 18.04 -0.90 8.71
N LEU A 51 17.86 -1.81 7.75
CA LEU A 51 16.78 -1.69 6.79
C LEU A 51 15.52 -1.48 7.64
N PRO A 52 14.75 -0.40 7.42
CA PRO A 52 13.47 -0.28 8.08
C PRO A 52 12.78 -1.61 7.87
N THR A 53 12.32 -2.22 8.97
CA THR A 53 11.50 -3.42 8.89
C THR A 53 10.51 -3.11 7.78
N LEU A 54 10.62 -3.84 6.66
CA LEU A 54 9.60 -3.85 5.63
C LEU A 54 8.39 -4.40 6.38
N SER A 55 7.64 -3.53 7.06
CA SER A 55 6.27 -3.85 7.40
C SER A 55 5.70 -4.19 6.04
N ALA A 56 5.49 -5.47 5.78
CA ALA A 56 4.94 -5.95 4.52
C ALA A 56 3.77 -5.02 4.26
N GLY A 57 3.90 -4.17 3.23
CA GLY A 57 3.06 -3.00 3.09
C GLY A 57 1.61 -3.41 3.25
N VAL A 58 1.00 -3.03 4.38
CA VAL A 58 -0.35 -3.52 4.68
C VAL A 58 -1.25 -2.73 3.77
N ASN A 59 -1.70 -3.36 2.70
CA ASN A 59 -2.75 -2.82 1.85
C ASN A 59 -4.07 -3.06 2.61
N PRO A 60 -4.67 -2.02 3.22
CA PRO A 60 -5.87 -2.20 3.99
C PRO A 60 -6.98 -2.71 3.07
N ARG A 61 -7.68 -3.74 3.53
CA ARG A 61 -8.87 -4.29 2.86
C ARG A 61 -10.05 -4.20 3.82
N GLY A 62 -11.23 -4.02 3.25
CA GLY A 62 -12.47 -4.21 3.99
C GLY A 62 -12.57 -5.64 4.53
N LEU A 63 -13.26 -5.80 5.65
CA LEU A 63 -13.64 -7.08 6.23
C LEU A 63 -14.96 -7.60 5.64
N LYS A 64 -15.74 -6.72 5.00
CA LYS A 64 -16.96 -7.05 4.25
C LYS A 64 -17.11 -6.21 2.98
N SER A 65 -18.04 -6.62 2.11
CA SER A 65 -18.33 -5.89 0.87
C SER A 65 -18.83 -4.48 1.16
N CYS A 66 -18.47 -3.53 0.29
CA CYS A 66 -18.76 -2.10 0.42
C CYS A 66 -18.27 -1.48 1.73
N GLU A 67 -17.27 -2.06 2.38
CA GLU A 67 -16.63 -1.42 3.53
C GLU A 67 -15.54 -0.44 3.07
N LEU A 68 -14.63 -0.92 2.21
CA LEU A 68 -13.51 -0.13 1.73
C LEU A 68 -13.34 -0.31 0.23
N TRP A 69 -13.48 0.78 -0.50
CA TRP A 69 -13.16 0.85 -1.92
C TRP A 69 -11.83 1.56 -2.15
N GLN A 70 -11.14 1.16 -3.22
CA GLN A 70 -10.01 1.91 -3.77
C GLN A 70 -10.40 2.44 -5.15
N THR A 71 -10.21 3.74 -5.34
CA THR A 71 -10.50 4.41 -6.62
C THR A 71 -9.26 5.13 -7.11
N ASP A 72 -8.97 4.96 -8.40
CA ASP A 72 -7.86 5.60 -9.08
C ASP A 72 -8.16 5.74 -10.58
N VAL A 73 -7.35 6.52 -11.29
CA VAL A 73 -7.45 6.73 -12.73
C VAL A 73 -6.27 6.08 -13.44
N THR A 74 -6.55 5.34 -14.51
CA THR A 74 -5.52 4.83 -15.41
C THR A 74 -5.72 5.33 -16.82
N HIS A 75 -4.61 5.47 -17.56
CA HIS A 75 -4.65 5.93 -18.95
C HIS A 75 -4.60 4.74 -19.89
N ILE A 76 -5.56 4.71 -20.82
CA ILE A 76 -5.67 3.73 -21.90
C ILE A 76 -5.75 4.51 -23.22
N PRO A 77 -4.60 4.79 -23.87
CA PRO A 77 -4.53 5.63 -25.07
C PRO A 77 -5.45 5.18 -26.22
N GLN A 78 -5.76 3.88 -26.28
CA GLN A 78 -6.60 3.27 -27.31
C GLN A 78 -8.04 3.81 -27.29
N PHE A 79 -8.49 4.41 -26.19
CA PHE A 79 -9.81 5.05 -26.10
C PHE A 79 -9.82 6.52 -26.59
N GLY A 80 -8.71 6.99 -27.18
CA GLY A 80 -8.64 8.30 -27.82
C GLY A 80 -8.94 9.45 -26.86
N ARG A 81 -10.00 10.23 -27.15
CA ARG A 81 -10.40 11.36 -26.31
C ARG A 81 -10.85 10.92 -24.91
N SER A 82 -11.33 9.68 -24.77
CA SER A 82 -11.81 9.12 -23.50
C SER A 82 -10.77 8.20 -22.83
N LYS A 83 -9.48 8.48 -23.03
CA LYS A 83 -8.37 7.67 -22.50
C LYS A 83 -8.28 7.62 -20.97
N TYR A 84 -8.99 8.48 -20.24
CA TYR A 84 -8.95 8.55 -18.78
C TYR A 84 -9.97 7.56 -18.22
N VAL A 85 -9.51 6.38 -17.84
CA VAL A 85 -10.36 5.30 -17.32
C VAL A 85 -10.33 5.37 -15.80
N HIS A 86 -11.45 5.77 -15.23
CA HIS A 86 -11.66 5.80 -13.79
C HIS A 86 -12.06 4.40 -13.33
N VAL A 87 -11.41 3.91 -12.28
CA VAL A 87 -11.55 2.54 -11.78
C VAL A 87 -11.86 2.58 -10.30
N SER A 88 -12.93 1.91 -9.89
CA SER A 88 -13.28 1.69 -8.48
C SER A 88 -13.31 0.19 -8.20
N VAL A 89 -12.69 -0.23 -7.09
CA VAL A 89 -12.58 -1.63 -6.70
C VAL A 89 -13.00 -1.80 -5.25
N ASP A 90 -13.93 -2.73 -4.99
CA ASP A 90 -14.20 -3.20 -3.64
C ASP A 90 -13.05 -4.10 -3.18
N THR A 91 -12.33 -3.69 -2.13
CA THR A 91 -11.13 -4.38 -1.65
C THR A 91 -11.40 -5.75 -1.02
N PHE A 92 -12.65 -6.00 -0.59
CA PHE A 92 -13.07 -7.29 -0.03
C PHE A 92 -13.51 -8.26 -1.14
N SER A 93 -14.54 -7.89 -1.91
CA SER A 93 -15.12 -8.78 -2.93
C SER A 93 -14.30 -8.88 -4.21
N GLY A 94 -13.44 -7.87 -4.49
CA GLY A 94 -12.74 -7.75 -5.77
C GLY A 94 -13.63 -7.28 -6.92
N THR A 95 -14.88 -6.88 -6.66
CA THR A 95 -15.77 -6.31 -7.68
C THR A 95 -15.19 -5.01 -8.21
N VAL A 96 -15.19 -4.84 -9.53
CA VAL A 96 -14.60 -3.69 -10.23
C VAL A 96 -15.67 -2.98 -11.04
N PHE A 97 -15.69 -1.66 -10.97
CA PHE A 97 -16.41 -0.79 -11.90
C PHE A 97 -15.44 0.15 -12.59
N THR A 98 -15.59 0.31 -13.90
CA THR A 98 -14.76 1.20 -14.71
C THR A 98 -15.58 2.06 -15.65
N SER A 99 -15.19 3.31 -15.83
CA SER A 99 -15.80 4.20 -16.84
C SER A 99 -14.75 5.06 -17.52
N ALA A 100 -14.87 5.22 -18.83
CA ALA A 100 -13.98 6.03 -19.65
C ALA A 100 -14.49 7.48 -19.74
N HIS A 101 -13.63 8.45 -19.45
CA HIS A 101 -13.93 9.88 -19.44
C HIS A 101 -12.91 10.69 -20.24
N THR A 102 -13.28 11.91 -20.58
CA THR A 102 -12.40 12.84 -21.33
C THR A 102 -11.37 13.56 -20.47
N GLY A 103 -11.39 13.34 -19.15
CA GLY A 103 -10.50 13.99 -18.20
C GLY A 103 -10.56 13.39 -16.80
N GLU A 104 -9.84 14.05 -15.89
CA GLU A 104 -9.67 13.68 -14.48
C GLU A 104 -10.16 14.78 -13.55
N LYS A 105 -11.02 15.68 -14.04
CA LYS A 105 -11.54 16.76 -13.20
C LYS A 105 -12.44 16.17 -12.12
N THR A 106 -12.65 16.91 -11.03
CA THR A 106 -13.59 16.52 -9.97
C THR A 106 -14.96 16.10 -10.52
N SER A 107 -15.47 16.80 -11.53
CA SER A 107 -16.75 16.46 -12.16
C SER A 107 -16.72 15.12 -12.91
N ASP A 108 -15.59 14.72 -13.47
CA ASP A 108 -15.42 13.40 -14.11
C ASP A 108 -15.36 12.29 -13.04
N VAL A 109 -14.62 12.54 -11.95
CA VAL A 109 -14.57 11.64 -10.78
C VAL A 109 -15.95 11.43 -10.16
N ILE A 110 -16.71 12.51 -9.94
CA ILE A 110 -18.06 12.42 -9.37
C ILE A 110 -19.00 11.65 -10.30
N LYS A 111 -18.95 11.88 -11.61
CA LYS A 111 -19.75 11.11 -12.58
C LYS A 111 -19.42 9.61 -12.51
N HIS A 112 -18.13 9.27 -12.44
CA HIS A 112 -17.70 7.89 -12.25
C HIS A 112 -18.28 7.29 -10.96
N LEU A 113 -18.16 7.99 -9.83
CA LEU A 113 -18.64 7.49 -8.54
C LEU A 113 -20.16 7.31 -8.49
N ILE A 114 -20.95 8.21 -9.11
CA ILE A 114 -22.41 8.04 -9.20
C ILE A 114 -22.76 6.73 -9.94
N GLN A 115 -22.07 6.45 -11.05
CA GLN A 115 -22.27 5.21 -11.80
C GLN A 115 -21.83 3.99 -10.99
N ALA A 116 -20.66 4.08 -10.34
CA ALA A 116 -20.12 3.01 -9.51
C ALA A 116 -21.04 2.70 -8.31
N PHE A 117 -21.56 3.72 -7.63
CA PHE A 117 -22.49 3.57 -6.51
C PHE A 117 -23.79 2.90 -6.93
N SER A 118 -24.27 3.20 -8.14
CA SER A 118 -25.47 2.57 -8.70
C SER A 118 -25.23 1.09 -9.04
N PHE A 119 -24.01 0.70 -9.41
CA PHE A 119 -23.69 -0.66 -9.83
C PHE A 119 -23.26 -1.58 -8.68
N MET A 120 -22.36 -1.11 -7.81
CA MET A 120 -21.75 -1.92 -6.75
C MET A 120 -22.30 -1.60 -5.35
N GLY A 121 -23.14 -0.58 -5.22
CA GLY A 121 -23.61 -0.05 -3.92
C GLY A 121 -22.72 1.08 -3.39
N ILE A 122 -23.03 1.63 -2.22
CA ILE A 122 -22.30 2.78 -1.65
C ILE A 122 -21.29 2.26 -0.62
N PRO A 123 -19.99 2.58 -0.74
CA PRO A 123 -18.99 2.16 0.24
C PRO A 123 -19.09 2.96 1.53
N ARG A 124 -18.69 2.36 2.65
CA ARG A 124 -18.47 3.09 3.91
C ARG A 124 -17.25 4.01 3.80
N GLU A 125 -16.16 3.50 3.25
CA GLU A 125 -14.89 4.23 3.10
C GLU A 125 -14.41 4.18 1.65
N LEU A 126 -13.96 5.32 1.15
CA LEU A 126 -13.34 5.47 -0.16
C LEU A 126 -11.89 5.90 0.01
N LYS A 127 -10.97 5.11 -0.55
CA LYS A 127 -9.56 5.41 -0.57
C LYS A 127 -9.08 5.82 -1.96
N THR A 128 -8.48 7.00 -2.05
CA THR A 128 -7.92 7.54 -3.30
C THR A 128 -6.44 7.90 -3.11
N ASP A 129 -5.79 8.27 -4.21
CA ASP A 129 -4.48 8.89 -4.16
C ASP A 129 -4.60 10.36 -3.71
N ASN A 130 -3.49 11.09 -3.70
CA ASN A 130 -3.44 12.52 -3.37
C ASN A 130 -3.65 13.41 -4.61
N GLY A 131 -4.33 12.91 -5.65
CA GLY A 131 -4.62 13.67 -6.86
C GLY A 131 -5.48 14.91 -6.58
N PRO A 132 -5.29 16.00 -7.34
CA PRO A 132 -5.94 17.29 -7.06
C PRO A 132 -7.47 17.22 -7.12
N ALA A 133 -8.03 16.33 -7.94
CA ALA A 133 -9.48 16.13 -8.04
C ALA A 133 -10.09 15.66 -6.70
N TYR A 134 -9.39 14.76 -6.00
CA TYR A 134 -9.84 14.18 -4.74
C TYR A 134 -9.68 15.13 -3.54
N HIS A 135 -8.92 16.22 -3.68
CA HIS A 135 -8.75 17.24 -2.63
C HIS A 135 -9.70 18.44 -2.77
N SER A 136 -10.55 18.45 -3.79
CA SER A 136 -11.46 19.57 -4.04
C SER A 136 -12.61 19.64 -3.02
N ARG A 137 -13.09 20.87 -2.74
CA ARG A 137 -14.26 21.09 -1.86
C ARG A 137 -15.53 20.44 -2.40
N GLU A 138 -15.69 20.44 -3.71
CA GLU A 138 -16.80 19.79 -4.41
C GLU A 138 -16.81 18.27 -4.15
N PHE A 139 -15.65 17.61 -4.29
CA PHE A 139 -15.51 16.18 -4.01
C PHE A 139 -15.83 15.83 -2.56
N SER A 140 -15.24 16.58 -1.61
CA SER A 140 -15.50 16.38 -0.18
C SER A 140 -16.98 16.58 0.18
N SER A 141 -17.63 17.58 -0.43
CA SER A 141 -19.06 17.82 -0.21
C SER A 141 -19.93 16.70 -0.78
N PHE A 142 -19.57 16.18 -1.97
CA PHE A 142 -20.23 15.03 -2.58
C PHE A 142 -20.14 13.80 -1.65
N LEU A 143 -18.94 13.39 -1.22
CA LEU A 143 -18.80 12.21 -0.36
C LEU A 143 -19.56 12.36 0.96
N ARG A 144 -19.53 13.55 1.56
CA ARG A 144 -20.30 13.84 2.77
C ARG A 144 -21.80 13.69 2.55
N GLN A 145 -22.34 14.12 1.41
CA GLN A 145 -23.76 13.97 1.08
C GLN A 145 -24.16 12.49 0.95
N TRP A 146 -23.25 11.64 0.47
CA TRP A 146 -23.46 10.20 0.35
C TRP A 146 -23.06 9.40 1.59
N GLY A 147 -22.59 10.06 2.66
CA GLY A 147 -22.17 9.41 3.90
C GLY A 147 -20.90 8.57 3.79
N VAL A 148 -20.04 8.87 2.81
CA VAL A 148 -18.80 8.12 2.53
C VAL A 148 -17.61 8.80 3.20
N GLU A 149 -16.84 8.05 3.99
CA GLU A 149 -15.59 8.55 4.59
C GLU A 149 -14.45 8.52 3.56
N HIS A 150 -13.75 9.63 3.39
CA HIS A 150 -12.62 9.74 2.47
C HIS A 150 -11.30 9.52 3.20
N LYS A 151 -10.46 8.61 2.69
CA LYS A 151 -9.09 8.40 3.16
C LYS A 151 -8.12 8.59 2.00
N THR A 152 -7.06 9.36 2.22
CA THR A 152 -5.98 9.46 1.24
C THR A 152 -4.81 8.56 1.62
N GLY A 153 -4.04 8.12 0.62
CA GLY A 153 -2.78 7.41 0.85
C GLY A 153 -1.73 8.29 1.53
N ILE A 154 -0.80 7.66 2.26
CA ILE A 154 0.40 8.35 2.75
C ILE A 154 1.19 8.84 1.52
N PRO A 155 1.55 10.13 1.43
CA PRO A 155 2.35 10.64 0.33
C PRO A 155 3.62 9.81 0.14
N HIS A 156 3.93 9.46 -1.11
CA HIS A 156 5.11 8.67 -1.50
C HIS A 156 5.19 7.24 -0.90
N SER A 157 4.07 6.70 -0.38
CA SER A 157 4.00 5.30 0.07
C SER A 157 3.17 4.45 -0.92
N PRO A 158 3.82 3.60 -1.75
CA PRO A 158 3.14 2.82 -2.78
C PRO A 158 2.24 1.70 -2.20
N THR A 159 2.35 1.41 -0.92
CA THR A 159 1.75 0.22 -0.31
C THR A 159 0.25 0.33 -0.04
N GLY A 160 -0.33 1.53 -0.14
CA GLY A 160 -1.72 1.79 0.21
C GLY A 160 -2.76 1.51 -0.88
N GLN A 161 -2.38 1.40 -2.16
CA GLN A 161 -3.30 1.33 -3.31
C GLN A 161 -3.05 0.13 -4.23
N ALA A 162 -2.36 -0.90 -3.73
CA ALA A 162 -1.95 -2.02 -4.57
C ALA A 162 -3.14 -2.85 -5.14
N VAL A 163 -4.37 -2.72 -4.60
CA VAL A 163 -5.54 -3.44 -5.16
C VAL A 163 -5.94 -2.81 -6.49
N VAL A 164 -6.11 -1.49 -6.52
CA VAL A 164 -6.49 -0.78 -7.75
C VAL A 164 -5.37 -0.82 -8.79
N GLU A 165 -4.10 -0.74 -8.39
CA GLU A 165 -2.97 -0.90 -9.31
C GLU A 165 -2.90 -2.29 -9.96
N ARG A 166 -3.17 -3.36 -9.20
CA ARG A 166 -3.27 -4.72 -9.75
C ARG A 166 -4.41 -4.81 -10.76
N THR A 167 -5.52 -4.15 -10.45
CA THR A 167 -6.69 -4.09 -11.33
C THR A 167 -6.38 -3.35 -12.63
N HIS A 168 -5.62 -2.25 -12.59
CA HIS A 168 -5.14 -1.56 -13.79
C HIS A 168 -4.36 -2.48 -14.72
N ARG A 169 -3.44 -3.29 -14.17
CA ARG A 169 -2.66 -4.25 -14.97
C ARG A 169 -3.56 -5.29 -15.63
N GLU A 170 -4.56 -5.78 -14.90
CA GLU A 170 -5.48 -6.80 -15.41
C GLU A 170 -6.39 -6.25 -16.52
N ILE A 171 -6.96 -5.05 -16.35
CA ILE A 171 -7.76 -4.37 -17.38
C ILE A 171 -6.95 -4.22 -18.67
N LYS A 172 -5.71 -3.69 -18.57
CA LYS A 172 -4.83 -3.50 -19.73
C LYS A 172 -4.47 -4.83 -20.39
N ARG A 173 -4.23 -5.89 -19.61
CA ARG A 173 -3.95 -7.24 -20.12
C ARG A 173 -5.12 -7.77 -20.94
N VAL A 174 -6.34 -7.71 -20.40
CA VAL A 174 -7.55 -8.21 -21.08
C VAL A 174 -7.83 -7.42 -22.36
N LEU A 175 -7.73 -6.09 -22.32
CA LEU A 175 -7.93 -5.25 -23.51
C LEU A 175 -6.92 -5.56 -24.63
N ASN A 176 -5.65 -5.77 -24.28
CA ASN A 176 -4.63 -6.15 -25.26
C ASN A 176 -4.91 -7.52 -25.90
N GLN A 177 -5.49 -8.46 -25.15
CA GLN A 177 -5.87 -9.78 -25.68
C GLN A 177 -7.07 -9.68 -26.65
N GLN A 178 -8.02 -8.79 -26.37
CA GLN A 178 -9.19 -8.58 -27.23
C GLN A 178 -8.84 -7.90 -28.57
N GLN A 179 -7.74 -7.15 -28.64
CA GLN A 179 -7.28 -6.50 -29.88
C GLN A 179 -6.58 -7.44 -30.87
N GLN A 180 -6.23 -8.66 -30.44
CA GLN A 180 -5.56 -9.66 -31.29
C GLN A 180 -6.55 -10.55 -32.06
N VAL A 181 -7.84 -10.24 -32.00
CA VAL A 181 -8.93 -10.92 -32.72
C VAL A 181 -9.49 -9.97 -33.78
#